data_AF-A0A1Y1L9Z5-F1
#
_entry.id   AF-A0A1Y1L9Z5-F1
#
_cell.length_a   1.000
_cell.length_b   1.000
_cell.length_c   1.000
_cell.angle_alpha   90.00
_cell.angle_beta   90.00
_cell.angle_gamma   90.00
#
_symmetry.space_group_name_H-M   'P 1'
#
loop_
_entity.id
_entity.type
_entity.pdbx_description
1 polymer ?
#
loop_
_entity_poly.entity_id
_entity_poly.type
_entity_poly.pdbx_seq_one_letter_code
_entity_poly.pdbx_strand_id
1 'polypeptide(L)'
;MAGTADWASLDALEWENGFNALLANISKNGTELGIYYSAARSFGDLTAESMFQDMDILVVGVAIMIFYVQFVISKFNCVEARIVLGYMGLLSVGMACIVACGLCSLVGISYGPVHTSLPFLLMGLGVDDMFVITACWEELASETKLSLEQRIGYMLKH
;
A
#
# COMPACT_ATOMS: atom_id res chain seq x y z
N MET A 1 -16.14 -14.86 1.44
CA MET A 1 -15.57 -14.25 2.65
C MET A 1 -16.61 -13.29 3.18
N ALA A 2 -17.25 -13.60 4.30
CA ALA A 2 -18.04 -12.55 4.97
C ALA A 2 -17.06 -11.56 5.58
N GLY A 3 -17.48 -10.31 5.78
CA GLY A 3 -16.63 -9.18 6.19
C GLY A 3 -15.84 -9.35 7.50
N THR A 4 -15.93 -10.48 8.18
CA THR A 4 -15.22 -10.83 9.43
C THR A 4 -14.14 -11.91 9.26
N ALA A 5 -13.66 -12.15 8.03
CA ALA A 5 -12.66 -13.19 7.69
C ALA A 5 -13.16 -14.66 7.85
N ASP A 6 -14.41 -14.86 8.27
CA ASP A 6 -15.04 -16.17 8.31
C ASP A 6 -15.73 -16.55 6.99
N TRP A 7 -15.77 -17.86 6.75
CA TRP A 7 -16.42 -18.46 5.60
C TRP A 7 -17.94 -18.48 5.85
N ALA A 8 -18.65 -17.51 5.28
CA ALA A 8 -20.11 -17.55 5.25
C ALA A 8 -20.62 -18.38 4.06
N SER A 9 -21.67 -19.16 4.28
CA SER A 9 -22.41 -19.82 3.21
C SER A 9 -23.12 -18.80 2.32
N LEU A 10 -23.32 -19.14 1.05
CA LEU A 10 -24.03 -18.27 0.10
C LEU A 10 -25.45 -17.95 0.58
N ASP A 11 -26.14 -18.95 1.13
CA ASP A 11 -27.49 -18.79 1.67
C ASP A 11 -27.54 -17.78 2.83
N ALA A 12 -26.54 -17.79 3.72
CA ALA A 12 -26.44 -16.82 4.81
C ALA A 12 -26.17 -15.40 4.29
N LEU A 13 -25.31 -15.28 3.28
CA LEU A 13 -24.98 -14.00 2.63
C LEU A 13 -26.17 -13.39 1.87
N GLU A 14 -27.04 -14.21 1.27
CA GLU A 14 -28.28 -13.76 0.63
C GLU A 14 -29.33 -13.35 1.65
N TRP A 15 -29.47 -14.12 2.73
CA TRP A 15 -30.36 -13.78 3.83
C TRP A 15 -29.98 -12.45 4.50
N GLU A 16 -28.69 -12.24 4.80
CA GLU A 16 -28.19 -10.99 5.37
C GLU A 16 -28.46 -9.78 4.45
N ASN A 17 -28.39 -9.97 3.13
CA ASN A 17 -28.72 -8.93 2.17
C ASN A 17 -30.22 -8.57 2.19
N GLY A 18 -31.09 -9.58 2.22
CA GLY A 18 -32.54 -9.38 2.36
C GLY A 18 -32.92 -8.71 3.69
N PHE A 19 -32.28 -9.11 4.78
CA PHE A 19 -32.43 -8.52 6.11
C PHE A 19 -32.06 -7.02 6.12
N ASN A 20 -30.90 -6.67 5.54
CA ASN A 20 -30.46 -5.28 5.41
C ASN A 20 -31.44 -4.45 4.58
N ALA A 21 -31.93 -4.97 3.45
CA ALA A 21 -32.86 -4.27 2.59
C ALA A 21 -34.22 -3.99 3.27
N LEU A 22 -34.74 -4.96 4.04
CA LEU A 22 -35.98 -4.79 4.82
C LEU A 22 -35.80 -3.72 5.90
N LEU A 23 -34.73 -3.79 6.69
CA LEU A 23 -34.48 -2.83 7.77
C LEU A 23 -34.14 -1.43 7.25
N ALA A 24 -33.47 -1.31 6.11
CA ALA A 24 -33.26 -0.04 5.43
C ALA A 24 -34.60 0.61 5.04
N ASN A 25 -35.57 -0.17 4.56
CA ASN A 25 -36.89 0.33 4.18
C ASN A 25 -37.72 0.74 5.41
N ILE A 26 -37.68 -0.06 6.47
CA ILE A 26 -38.37 0.24 7.74
C ILE A 26 -37.77 1.50 8.38
N SER A 27 -36.44 1.63 8.37
CA SER A 27 -35.73 2.81 8.87
C SER A 27 -36.13 4.10 8.13
N LYS A 28 -36.32 4.05 6.80
CA LYS A 28 -36.75 5.21 6.00
C LYS A 28 -38.20 5.63 6.24
N ASN A 29 -39.09 4.69 6.58
CA ASN A 29 -40.52 4.96 6.80
C ASN A 29 -40.88 5.27 8.27
N GLY A 30 -39.99 4.97 9.23
CA GLY A 30 -40.21 5.27 10.64
C GLY A 30 -39.85 6.72 10.98
N THR A 31 -40.85 7.57 11.20
CA THR A 31 -40.64 9.02 11.37
C THR A 31 -40.19 9.46 12.78
N GLU A 32 -40.16 8.57 13.78
CA GLU A 32 -39.85 8.96 15.18
C GLU A 32 -38.83 8.08 15.91
N LEU A 33 -38.44 6.92 15.34
CA LEU A 33 -37.54 5.98 16.03
C LEU A 33 -36.36 5.60 15.12
N GLY A 34 -35.16 6.02 15.50
CA GLY A 34 -33.93 5.67 14.79
C GLY A 34 -33.58 4.21 14.98
N ILE A 35 -33.83 3.39 13.95
CA ILE A 35 -33.48 1.96 13.95
C ILE A 35 -32.08 1.79 13.37
N TYR A 36 -31.18 1.24 14.18
CA TYR A 36 -29.82 0.87 13.79
C TYR A 36 -29.73 -0.64 13.63
N TYR A 37 -29.16 -1.09 12.51
CA TYR A 37 -28.97 -2.49 12.19
C TYR A 37 -27.56 -2.70 11.65
N SER A 38 -26.99 -3.87 11.93
CA SER A 38 -25.66 -4.26 11.45
C SER A 38 -25.66 -5.77 11.19
N ALA A 39 -25.16 -6.16 10.03
CA ALA A 39 -24.94 -7.55 9.65
C ALA A 39 -23.45 -7.77 9.36
N ALA A 40 -22.96 -9.01 9.48
CA ALA A 40 -21.56 -9.34 9.26
C ALA A 40 -21.11 -9.01 7.81
N ARG A 41 -22.00 -9.20 6.83
CA ARG A 41 -21.80 -8.76 5.45
C ARG A 41 -21.73 -7.24 5.31
N SER A 42 -22.54 -6.48 6.05
CA SER A 42 -22.57 -5.00 5.95
C SER A 42 -21.20 -4.38 6.22
N PHE A 43 -20.42 -4.95 7.15
CA PHE A 43 -19.06 -4.47 7.42
C PHE A 43 -18.13 -4.66 6.22
N GLY A 44 -18.21 -5.81 5.54
CA GLY A 44 -17.44 -6.09 4.33
C GLY A 44 -17.84 -5.21 3.15
N ASP A 45 -19.15 -5.01 2.95
CA ASP A 45 -19.68 -4.18 1.87
C ASP A 45 -19.34 -2.69 2.10
N LEU A 46 -19.53 -2.16 3.32
CA LEU A 46 -19.16 -0.79 3.69
C LEU A 46 -17.66 -0.53 3.54
N THR A 47 -16.85 -1.50 3.97
CA THR A 47 -15.39 -1.38 3.85
C THR A 47 -15.01 -1.38 2.38
N ALA A 48 -15.51 -2.31 1.57
CA ALA A 48 -15.23 -2.36 0.14
C ALA A 48 -15.64 -1.05 -0.56
N GLU A 49 -16.85 -0.55 -0.29
CA GLU A 49 -17.37 0.69 -0.85
C GLU A 49 -16.50 1.90 -0.47
N SER A 50 -16.10 2.01 0.81
CA SER A 50 -15.20 3.09 1.25
C SER A 50 -13.81 2.97 0.60
N MET A 51 -13.28 1.74 0.42
CA MET A 51 -12.01 1.53 -0.27
C MET A 51 -12.05 1.99 -1.72
N PHE A 52 -13.14 1.70 -2.44
CA PHE A 52 -13.29 2.09 -3.84
C PHE A 52 -13.46 3.61 -3.98
N GLN A 53 -14.15 4.24 -3.04
CA GLN A 53 -14.30 5.69 -3.02
C GLN A 53 -12.98 6.40 -2.74
N ASP A 54 -12.10 5.83 -1.91
CA ASP A 54 -10.82 6.43 -1.54
C ASP A 54 -9.64 6.00 -2.44
N MET A 55 -9.88 5.09 -3.39
CA MET A 55 -8.84 4.52 -4.26
C MET A 55 -8.17 5.60 -5.13
N ASP A 56 -8.92 6.57 -5.61
CA ASP A 56 -8.42 7.69 -6.41
C ASP A 56 -7.45 8.58 -5.62
N ILE A 57 -7.80 8.93 -4.38
CA ILE A 57 -6.97 9.69 -3.44
C ILE A 57 -5.68 8.91 -3.14
N LEU A 58 -5.79 7.59 -2.95
CA LEU A 58 -4.64 6.72 -2.71
C LEU A 58 -3.66 6.72 -3.88
N VAL A 59 -4.17 6.59 -5.12
CA VAL A 59 -3.35 6.63 -6.34
C VAL A 59 -2.66 7.98 -6.50
N VAL A 60 -3.38 9.08 -6.25
CA VAL A 60 -2.80 10.43 -6.30
C VAL A 60 -1.72 10.61 -5.24
N GLY A 61 -1.94 10.15 -4.01
CA GLY A 61 -0.96 10.21 -2.93
C GLY A 61 0.31 9.43 -3.26
N VAL A 62 0.17 8.22 -3.81
CA VAL A 62 1.30 7.41 -4.28
C VAL A 62 2.06 8.11 -5.40
N ALA A 63 1.36 8.68 -6.38
CA ALA A 63 2.01 9.41 -7.48
C ALA A 63 2.82 10.61 -6.97
N ILE A 64 2.26 11.41 -6.06
CA ILE A 64 2.97 12.55 -5.44
C ILE A 64 4.21 12.06 -4.69
N MET A 65 4.11 10.96 -3.95
CA MET A 65 5.24 10.39 -3.22
C MET A 65 6.36 9.94 -4.18
N ILE A 66 6.02 9.28 -5.28
CA ILE A 66 6.99 8.92 -6.33
C ILE A 66 7.72 10.15 -6.86
N PHE A 67 6.99 11.22 -7.20
CA PHE A 67 7.61 12.45 -7.69
C PHE A 67 8.50 13.11 -6.64
N TYR A 68 8.06 13.13 -5.39
CA TYR A 68 8.84 13.65 -4.27
C TYR A 68 10.16 12.90 -4.12
N VAL A 69 10.12 11.57 -4.09
CA VAL A 69 11.31 10.70 -3.98
C VAL A 69 12.28 10.94 -5.13
N GLN A 70 11.77 10.99 -6.36
CA GLN A 70 12.61 11.27 -7.52
C GLN A 70 13.26 12.65 -7.44
N PHE A 71 12.54 13.65 -6.92
CA PHE A 71 13.09 14.99 -6.78
C PHE A 71 14.16 15.07 -5.67
N VAL A 72 13.94 14.41 -4.53
CA VAL A 72 14.89 14.44 -3.40
C VAL A 72 16.16 13.62 -3.69
N ILE A 73 16.04 12.45 -4.32
CA ILE A 73 17.21 11.64 -4.72
C ILE A 73 17.99 12.30 -5.87
N SER A 74 17.28 13.00 -6.76
CA SER A 74 17.89 13.68 -7.89
C SER A 74 18.59 14.96 -7.44
N LYS A 75 19.88 14.87 -7.13
CA LYS A 75 20.71 16.08 -7.04
C LYS A 75 20.67 16.81 -8.40
N PHE A 76 20.53 18.14 -8.37
CA PHE A 76 20.50 19.06 -9.53
C PHE A 76 21.84 19.15 -10.27
N ASN A 77 22.52 18.02 -10.50
CA ASN A 77 23.72 17.96 -11.31
C ASN A 77 23.39 17.22 -12.60
N CYS A 78 23.11 17.98 -13.67
CA CYS A 78 22.64 17.48 -14.98
C CYS A 78 23.60 16.50 -15.70
N VAL A 79 24.78 16.23 -15.14
CA VAL A 79 25.81 15.34 -15.72
C VAL A 79 25.83 13.95 -15.05
N GLU A 80 25.25 13.80 -13.86
CA GLU A 80 25.25 12.56 -13.07
C GLU A 80 23.80 12.22 -12.65
N ALA A 81 22.91 12.05 -13.64
CA ALA A 81 21.48 11.88 -13.41
C ALA A 81 21.17 10.61 -12.59
N ARG A 82 21.15 10.73 -11.26
CA ARG A 82 20.68 9.70 -10.32
C ARG A 82 19.19 9.37 -10.45
N ILE A 83 18.48 10.03 -11.37
CA ILE A 83 17.09 9.72 -11.73
C ILE A 83 16.93 8.24 -12.10
N VAL A 84 17.91 7.66 -12.82
CA VAL A 84 17.89 6.23 -13.19
C VAL A 84 17.96 5.33 -11.96
N LEU A 85 18.77 5.71 -10.94
CA LEU A 85 18.88 4.96 -9.69
C LEU A 85 17.57 5.01 -8.89
N GLY A 86 16.96 6.18 -8.76
CA GLY A 86 15.65 6.32 -8.09
C GLY A 86 14.54 5.54 -8.80
N TYR A 87 14.53 5.54 -10.15
CA TYR A 87 13.54 4.80 -10.92
C TYR A 87 13.74 3.28 -10.82
N MET A 88 14.98 2.80 -10.90
CA MET A 88 15.32 1.39 -10.69
C MET A 88 14.96 0.92 -9.28
N GLY A 89 15.22 1.77 -8.29
CA GLY A 89 14.85 1.52 -6.91
C GLY A 89 13.33 1.37 -6.73
N LEU A 90 12.57 2.35 -7.22
CA LEU A 90 11.11 2.33 -7.14
C LEU A 90 10.51 1.12 -7.86
N LEU A 91 11.02 0.77 -9.04
CA LEU A 91 10.62 -0.43 -9.77
C LEU A 91 10.89 -1.70 -8.98
N SER A 92 12.05 -1.79 -8.31
CA SER A 92 12.40 -2.95 -7.48
C SER A 92 11.42 -3.13 -6.32
N VAL A 93 11.07 -2.05 -5.61
CA VAL A 93 10.09 -2.09 -4.52
C VAL A 93 8.71 -2.50 -5.04
N GLY A 94 8.27 -1.94 -6.17
CA GLY A 94 7.00 -2.29 -6.80
C GLY A 94 6.93 -3.77 -7.22
N MET A 95 7.98 -4.28 -7.87
CA MET A 95 8.07 -5.70 -8.23
C MET A 95 8.04 -6.60 -6.99
N ALA A 96 8.76 -6.24 -5.93
CA ALA A 96 8.75 -6.99 -4.67
C ALA A 96 7.35 -7.06 -4.05
N CYS A 97 6.60 -5.96 -4.08
CA CYS A 97 5.21 -5.92 -3.62
C CYS A 97 4.31 -6.86 -4.42
N ILE A 98 4.40 -6.82 -5.76
CA ILE A 98 3.60 -7.67 -6.65
C ILE A 98 3.91 -9.15 -6.40
N VAL A 99 5.19 -9.50 -6.30
CA VAL A 99 5.62 -10.89 -6.04
C VAL A 99 5.15 -11.35 -4.66
N ALA A 100 5.29 -10.52 -3.61
CA ALA A 100 4.82 -10.85 -2.27
C ALA A 100 3.31 -11.08 -2.23
N CYS A 101 2.52 -10.20 -2.87
CA CYS A 101 1.07 -10.36 -2.97
C CYS A 101 0.69 -11.62 -3.76
N GLY A 102 1.37 -11.90 -4.87
CA GLY A 102 1.16 -13.11 -5.68
C GLY A 102 1.48 -14.40 -4.90
N LEU A 103 2.58 -14.41 -4.15
CA LEU A 103 2.96 -15.55 -3.31
C LEU A 103 1.95 -15.77 -2.17
N CYS A 104 1.53 -14.71 -1.48
CA CYS A 104 0.49 -14.81 -0.45
C CYS A 104 -0.84 -15.34 -1.01
N SER A 105 -1.21 -14.92 -2.22
CA SER A 105 -2.40 -15.41 -2.91
C SER A 105 -2.29 -16.90 -3.26
N LEU A 106 -1.11 -17.36 -3.71
CA LEU A 106 -0.86 -18.78 -4.00
C LEU A 106 -0.96 -19.66 -2.75
N VAL A 107 -0.58 -19.14 -1.58
CA VAL A 107 -0.70 -19.84 -0.29
C VAL A 107 -2.16 -19.86 0.23
N GLY A 108 -3.09 -19.18 -0.45
CA GLY A 108 -4.50 -19.13 -0.08
C GLY A 108 -4.79 -18.11 1.04
N ILE A 109 -3.87 -17.18 1.29
CA ILE A 109 -4.09 -16.09 2.25
C ILE A 109 -5.07 -15.10 1.64
N SER A 110 -6.05 -14.74 2.45
CA SER A 110 -7.16 -13.88 2.05
C SER A 110 -6.73 -12.42 1.95
N TYR A 111 -7.10 -11.78 0.84
CA TYR A 111 -6.82 -10.36 0.60
C TYR A 111 -7.80 -9.51 1.41
N GLY A 112 -7.32 -8.92 2.50
CA GLY A 112 -8.11 -8.06 3.37
C GLY A 112 -8.07 -6.57 3.00
N PRO A 113 -8.90 -5.74 3.67
CA PRO A 113 -8.91 -4.29 3.48
C PRO A 113 -7.57 -3.61 3.78
N VAL A 114 -6.80 -4.15 4.73
CA VAL A 114 -5.45 -3.64 5.07
C VAL A 114 -4.48 -3.66 3.89
N HIS A 115 -4.74 -4.48 2.87
CA HIS A 115 -3.86 -4.58 1.72
C HIS A 115 -3.91 -3.37 0.77
N THR A 116 -4.94 -2.53 0.83
CA THR A 116 -5.00 -1.32 0.01
C THR A 116 -4.01 -0.25 0.48
N SER A 117 -3.68 -0.24 1.77
CA SER A 117 -2.71 0.70 2.36
C SER A 117 -1.26 0.18 2.31
N LEU A 118 -1.06 -1.12 2.02
CA LEU A 118 0.28 -1.73 1.96
C LEU A 118 1.22 -1.07 0.94
N PRO A 119 0.80 -0.74 -0.31
CA PRO A 119 1.71 -0.13 -1.28
C PRO A 119 2.28 1.20 -0.80
N PHE A 120 1.49 1.99 -0.07
CA PHE A 120 1.93 3.26 0.49
C PHE A 120 2.97 3.06 1.60
N LEU A 121 2.70 2.14 2.54
CA LEU A 121 3.64 1.80 3.61
C LEU A 121 4.96 1.23 3.08
N LEU A 122 4.88 0.30 2.13
CA LEU A 122 6.05 -0.35 1.53
C LEU A 122 6.91 0.62 0.74
N MET A 123 6.29 1.57 0.03
CA MET A 123 7.03 2.61 -0.65
C MET A 123 7.72 3.56 0.33
N GLY A 124 7.09 3.91 1.46
CA GLY A 124 7.74 4.70 2.51
C GLY A 124 9.00 4.03 3.08
N LEU A 125 8.93 2.73 3.35
CA LEU A 125 10.09 1.95 3.82
C LEU A 125 11.20 1.84 2.76
N GLY A 126 10.85 1.51 1.52
CA GLY A 126 11.84 1.37 0.45
C GLY A 126 12.56 2.67 0.10
N VAL A 127 11.90 3.81 0.31
CA VAL A 127 12.49 5.15 0.13
C VAL A 127 13.47 5.48 1.26
N ASP A 128 13.15 5.12 2.49
CA ASP A 128 14.03 5.31 3.66
C ASP A 128 15.37 4.58 3.45
N ASP A 129 15.30 3.32 3.04
CA ASP A 129 16.48 2.51 2.72
C ASP A 129 17.35 3.14 1.63
N MET A 130 16.73 3.72 0.59
CA MET A 130 17.46 4.41 -0.49
C MET A 130 18.16 5.68 -0.01
N PHE A 131 17.53 6.43 0.89
CA PHE A 131 18.16 7.62 1.47
C PHE A 131 19.35 7.26 2.35
N VAL A 132 19.23 6.22 3.18
CA VAL A 132 20.34 5.73 4.01
C VAL A 132 21.52 5.29 3.14
N ILE A 133 21.28 4.43 2.14
CA ILE A 133 22.33 3.96 1.22
C ILE A 133 22.99 5.12 0.49
N THR A 134 22.20 6.09 0.03
CA THR A 134 22.71 7.27 -0.69
C THR A 134 23.54 8.18 0.21
N ALA A 135 23.11 8.38 1.47
CA ALA A 135 23.84 9.18 2.45
C ALA A 135 25.20 8.54 2.79
N CYS A 136 25.21 7.24 3.11
CA CYS A 136 26.45 6.50 3.36
C CYS A 136 27.38 6.56 2.14
N TRP A 137 26.84 6.42 0.92
CA TRP A 137 27.64 6.52 -0.30
C TRP A 137 28.29 7.89 -0.49
N GLU A 138 27.63 8.98 -0.12
CA GLU A 138 28.17 10.34 -0.21
C GLU A 138 29.24 10.62 0.84
N GLU A 139 29.05 10.12 2.06
CA GLU A 139 30.04 10.21 3.14
C GLU A 139 31.32 9.46 2.79
N LEU A 140 31.20 8.22 2.32
CA LEU A 140 32.33 7.41 1.83
C LEU A 140 33.00 8.00 0.58
N ALA A 141 32.24 8.64 -0.32
CA ALA A 141 32.80 9.31 -1.49
C ALA A 141 33.66 10.53 -1.12
N SER A 142 33.32 11.21 -0.01
CA SER A 142 34.05 12.35 0.52
C SER A 142 35.36 11.94 1.21
N GLU A 143 35.34 10.84 1.96
CA GLU A 143 36.47 10.49 2.83
C GLU A 143 37.56 9.62 2.17
N THR A 144 37.31 8.94 1.05
CA THR A 144 38.24 7.90 0.58
C THR A 144 38.51 7.83 -0.93
N LYS A 145 39.80 7.79 -1.30
CA LYS A 145 40.31 7.31 -2.62
C LYS A 145 40.31 5.78 -2.71
N LEU A 146 39.27 5.11 -2.21
CA LEU A 146 39.16 3.65 -2.29
C LEU A 146 38.76 3.21 -3.70
N SER A 147 39.12 1.99 -4.07
CA SER A 147 38.60 1.39 -5.31
C SER A 147 37.08 1.22 -5.20
N LEU A 148 36.40 1.19 -6.35
CA LEU A 148 34.93 1.13 -6.42
C LEU A 148 34.36 -0.08 -5.67
N GLU A 149 35.04 -1.23 -5.77
CA GLU A 149 34.68 -2.48 -5.08
C GLU A 149 34.76 -2.34 -3.55
N GLN A 150 35.85 -1.77 -3.04
CA GLN A 150 36.04 -1.57 -1.61
C GLN A 150 35.01 -0.58 -1.06
N ARG A 151 34.68 0.46 -1.84
CA ARG A 151 33.68 1.47 -1.43
C ARG A 151 32.27 0.89 -1.31
N ILE A 152 31.86 0.02 -2.23
CA ILE A 152 30.57 -0.68 -2.13
C ILE A 152 30.57 -1.62 -0.92
N GLY A 153 31.67 -2.35 -0.68
CA GLY A 153 31.80 -3.25 0.46
C GLY A 153 31.72 -2.54 1.82
N TYR A 154 32.33 -1.35 1.94
CA TYR A 154 32.22 -0.54 3.16
C TYR A 154 30.83 0.11 3.32
N MET A 155 30.18 0.50 2.23
CA MET A 155 28.82 1.05 2.26
C MET A 155 27.79 0.01 2.73
N LEU A 156 27.89 -1.25 2.28
CA LEU A 156 26.99 -2.34 2.71
C LEU A 156 27.31 -2.90 4.10
N LYS A 157 28.48 -2.57 4.67
CA LYS A 157 28.88 -3.01 6.01
C LYS A 157 28.25 -2.12 7.10
N HIS A 158 27.99 -0.85 6.80
CA HIS A 158 27.39 0.10 7.71
C HIS A 158 25.92 -0.21 7.93
#